data_AF-T1BQQ1-F1
#
_entry.id   AF-T1BQQ1-F1
#
_cell.length_a   1.000
_cell.length_b   1.000
_cell.length_c   1.000
_cell.angle_alpha   90.00
_cell.angle_beta   90.00
_cell.angle_gamma   90.00
#
_symmetry.space_group_name_H-M   'P 1'
#
loop_
_entity.id
_entity.type
_entity.pdbx_description
1 polymer ?
#
loop_
_entity_poly.entity_id
_entity_poly.type
_entity_poly.pdbx_seq_one_letter_code
_entity_poly.pdbx_strand_id
1 'polypeptide(L)' 'MIDNLLATPDRATLPKLVAGKNGMWDYADPALQSLSIGQRTMLRIGAADSATIKAKLRAIRADLAGQPLPP' A
#
# COMPACT_ATOMS: atom_id res chain seq x y z
N MET A 1 8.95 -4.09 3.61
CA MET A 1 9.30 -5.07 2.56
C MET A 1 8.43 -4.80 1.33
N ILE A 2 9.01 -4.81 0.13
CA ILE A 2 8.35 -4.46 -1.14
C ILE A 2 7.07 -5.28 -1.38
N ASP A 3 7.09 -6.54 -0.95
CA ASP A 3 5.98 -7.49 -1.12
C ASP A 3 4.72 -7.09 -0.36
N ASN A 4 4.89 -6.47 0.81
CA ASN A 4 3.78 -6.00 1.60
C ASN A 4 3.03 -4.85 0.89
N LEU A 5 3.75 -3.97 0.20
CA LEU A 5 3.14 -2.91 -0.62
C LEU A 5 2.46 -3.50 -1.88
N LEU A 6 3.09 -4.49 -2.52
CA LEU A 6 2.51 -5.19 -3.67
C LEU A 6 1.22 -5.94 -3.30
N ALA A 7 1.12 -6.44 -2.07
CA ALA A 7 -0.07 -7.11 -1.52
C ALA A 7 -1.19 -6.14 -1.10
N THR A 8 -1.06 -4.82 -1.33
CA THR A 8 -2.17 -3.88 -1.08
C THR A 8 -3.40 -4.29 -1.91
N PRO A 9 -4.60 -4.41 -1.32
CA PRO A 9 -5.80 -4.72 -2.09
C PRO A 9 -6.15 -3.61 -3.08
N ASP A 10 -6.57 -3.98 -4.30
CA ASP A 10 -7.09 -3.02 -5.28
C ASP A 10 -8.53 -2.62 -4.93
N ARG A 11 -8.85 -1.33 -5.05
CA ARG A 11 -10.19 -0.79 -4.78
C ARG A 11 -10.54 0.26 -5.81
N ALA A 12 -11.77 0.23 -6.31
CA ALA A 12 -12.28 1.21 -7.27
C ALA A 12 -12.57 2.57 -6.62
N THR A 13 -12.87 2.59 -5.32
CA THR A 13 -13.24 3.81 -4.59
C THR A 13 -12.31 4.07 -3.42
N LEU A 14 -12.18 5.36 -3.07
CA LEU A 14 -11.46 5.75 -1.88
C LEU A 14 -12.12 5.17 -0.61
N PRO A 15 -11.33 4.81 0.39
CA PRO A 15 -11.84 4.33 1.67
C PRO A 15 -12.55 5.43 2.43
N LYS A 16 -13.66 5.08 3.09
CA LYS A 16 -14.31 5.99 4.03
C LYS A 16 -13.43 6.17 5.27
N LEU A 17 -13.25 7.42 5.69
CA LEU A 17 -12.51 7.78 6.89
C LEU A 17 -13.47 8.22 8.00
N VAL A 18 -13.05 8.00 9.25
CA VAL A 18 -13.71 8.46 10.47
C VAL A 18 -12.70 9.18 11.35
N ALA A 19 -13.19 10.08 12.21
CA ALA A 19 -12.33 10.74 13.19
C ALA A 19 -11.75 9.69 14.14
N GLY A 20 -10.42 9.64 14.18
CA GLY A 20 -9.64 8.83 15.09
C GLY A 20 -9.21 9.62 16.33
N LYS A 21 -8.18 9.11 17.01
CA LYS A 21 -7.60 9.77 18.19
C LYS A 21 -6.63 10.87 17.79
N ASN A 22 -6.44 11.85 18.66
CA ASN A 22 -5.44 12.91 18.52
C ASN A 22 -5.52 13.70 17.19
N GLY A 23 -6.74 13.90 16.67
CA GLY A 23 -6.96 14.61 15.40
C GLY A 23 -6.61 13.80 14.14
N MET A 24 -6.29 12.51 14.29
CA MET A 24 -6.00 11.62 13.16
C MET A 24 -7.27 11.11 12.50
N TRP A 25 -7.13 10.59 11.28
CA TRP A 25 -8.20 9.91 10.56
C TRP A 25 -7.94 8.42 10.47
N ASP A 26 -8.92 7.64 10.91
CA ASP A 26 -8.93 6.18 10.83
C ASP A 26 -9.82 5.72 9.68
N TYR A 27 -9.59 4.50 9.21
CA TYR A 27 -10.45 3.84 8.26
C TYR A 27 -11.73 3.38 8.95
N ALA A 28 -12.89 3.63 8.33
CA ALA A 28 -14.16 3.14 8.84
C ALA A 28 -14.24 1.61 8.84
N ASP A 29 -13.54 0.97 7.88
CA ASP A 29 -13.42 -0.48 7.74
C ASP A 29 -12.24 -0.99 8.60
N PRO A 30 -12.50 -1.79 9.66
CA PRO A 30 -11.46 -2.33 10.52
C PRO A 30 -10.44 -3.20 9.78
N ALA A 31 -10.85 -3.89 8.71
CA ALA A 31 -9.93 -4.69 7.92
C ALA A 31 -8.90 -3.79 7.23
N LEU A 32 -9.32 -2.66 6.68
CA LEU A 32 -8.41 -1.67 6.09
C LEU A 32 -7.54 -0.97 7.15
N GLN A 33 -8.09 -0.71 8.33
CA GLN A 33 -7.33 -0.12 9.43
C GLN A 33 -6.21 -1.05 9.91
N SER A 34 -6.43 -2.37 9.88
CA SER A 34 -5.44 -3.37 10.29
C SER A 34 -4.27 -3.54 9.31
N LEU A 35 -4.40 -3.02 8.09
CA LEU A 35 -3.32 -3.06 7.10
C LEU A 35 -2.11 -2.27 7.58
N SER A 36 -0.95 -2.61 7.04
CA SER A 36 0.28 -1.86 7.32
C SER A 36 0.15 -0.39 6.88
N ILE A 37 0.94 0.49 7.51
CA ILE A 37 0.95 1.93 7.17
C ILE A 37 1.13 2.15 5.67
N GLY A 38 2.05 1.43 5.03
CA GLY A 38 2.31 1.54 3.59
C GLY A 38 1.10 1.16 2.73
N GLN A 39 0.41 0.06 3.05
CA GLN A 39 -0.82 -0.34 2.36
C GLN A 39 -1.95 0.68 2.58
N ARG A 40 -2.09 1.21 3.80
CA ARG A 40 -3.04 2.30 4.07
C ARG A 40 -2.68 3.58 3.31
N THR A 41 -1.41 3.88 3.10
CA THR A 41 -1.02 5.02 2.27
C THR A 41 -1.42 4.79 0.81
N MET A 42 -1.13 3.62 0.26
CA MET A 42 -1.52 3.24 -1.11
C MET A 42 -3.03 3.37 -1.35
N LEU A 43 -3.84 2.98 -0.36
CA LEU A 43 -5.30 3.12 -0.42
C LEU A 43 -5.79 4.58 -0.41
N ARG A 44 -5.05 5.52 0.19
CA ARG A 44 -5.42 6.95 0.22
C ARG A 44 -5.06 7.70 -1.06
N ILE A 45 -4.00 7.28 -1.75
CA ILE A 45 -3.58 7.92 -3.00
C ILE A 45 -4.55 7.57 -4.14
N GLY A 46 -5.19 6.40 -4.08
CA GLY A 46 -6.24 6.00 -5.02
C GLY A 46 -5.78 4.99 -6.07
N ALA A 47 -6.72 4.46 -6.84
CA ALA A 47 -6.52 3.27 -7.67
C ALA A 47 -5.47 3.47 -8.79
N ALA A 48 -5.55 4.57 -9.52
CA ALA A 48 -4.67 4.85 -10.67
C ALA A 48 -3.21 5.00 -10.25
N ASP A 49 -2.96 5.81 -9.21
CA ASP A 49 -1.61 6.02 -8.70
C ASP A 49 -1.07 4.78 -7.99
N SER A 50 -1.91 4.08 -7.22
CA SER A 50 -1.55 2.79 -6.61
C SER A 50 -1.10 1.77 -7.67
N ALA A 51 -1.80 1.67 -8.81
CA ALA A 51 -1.41 0.80 -9.91
C ALA A 51 -0.05 1.18 -10.50
N THR A 52 0.18 2.49 -10.70
CA THR A 52 1.46 3.03 -11.20
C THR A 52 2.61 2.72 -10.24
N ILE A 53 2.41 2.92 -8.93
CA ILE A 53 3.40 2.62 -7.90
C ILE A 53 3.67 1.11 -7.85
N LYS A 54 2.65 0.26 -7.86
CA LYS A 54 2.81 -1.20 -7.89
C LYS A 54 3.60 -1.67 -9.11
N ALA A 55 3.36 -1.09 -10.28
CA ALA A 55 4.13 -1.41 -11.48
C ALA A 55 5.62 -1.13 -11.29
N LYS A 56 5.98 0.04 -10.74
CA LYS A 56 7.37 0.38 -10.41
C LYS A 56 7.97 -0.55 -9.35
N LEU A 57 7.21 -0.88 -8.30
CA LEU A 57 7.67 -1.80 -7.25
C LEU A 57 7.93 -3.21 -7.80
N ARG A 58 7.16 -3.68 -8.79
CA ARG A 58 7.43 -4.96 -9.47
C ARG A 58 8.72 -4.91 -10.28
N ALA A 59 8.99 -3.81 -10.99
CA ALA A 59 10.25 -3.63 -11.71
C ALA A 59 11.44 -3.68 -10.74
N ILE A 60 11.38 -2.91 -9.65
CA ILE A 60 12.42 -2.91 -8.61
C ILE A 60 12.59 -4.32 -8.02
N ARG A 61 11.50 -5.05 -7.74
CA ARG A 61 11.58 -6.42 -7.22
C ARG A 61 12.29 -7.35 -8.20
N ALA A 62 12.03 -7.22 -9.49
CA ALA A 62 12.69 -8.03 -10.53
C ALA A 62 14.19 -7.73 -10.59
N ASP A 63 14.58 -6.46 -10.55
CA ASP A 63 15.98 -6.04 -10.54
C ASP A 63 16.74 -6.59 -9.31
N LEU A 64 16.09 -6.54 -8.14
CA LEU A 64 16.66 -7.08 -6.90
C LEU A 64 16.74 -8.61 -6.89
N ALA A 65 15.75 -9.30 -7.45
CA ALA A 65 15.76 -10.76 -7.54
C ALA A 65 16.82 -11.28 -8.54
N GLY A 66 17.20 -10.45 -9.52
CA GLY A 66 18.30 -10.73 -10.45
C GLY A 66 19.69 -10.47 -9.87
N GLN A 67 19.80 -9.82 -8.70
CA GLN A 67 21.08 -9.63 -8.02
C GLN A 67 21.40 -10.83 -7.14
N PRO A 68 22.55 -11.51 -7.34
CA PRO A 68 23.03 -12.47 -6.35
C PRO A 68 23.25 -11.73 -5.03
N LEU A 69 22.78 -12.31 -3.93
CA LEU A 69 23.02 -11.76 -2.60
C LEU A 69 24.56 -11.64 -2.41
N PRO A 70 25.09 -10.45 -2.09
CA PRO A 70 26.50 -10.35 -1.72
C PRO A 70 26.77 -11.26 -0.51
N PRO A 71 27.94 -11.91 -0.46
CA PRO A 71 28.26 -12.90 0.57
C PRO A 71 28.21 -12.33 1.99
#